data_AF-A0A3D9V7P9-F1
#
_entry.id   AF-A0A3D9V7P9-F1
#
_cell.length_a   1.000
_cell.length_b   1.000
_cell.length_c   1.000
_cell.angle_alpha   90.00
_cell.angle_beta   90.00
_cell.angle_gamma   90.00
#
_symmetry.space_group_name_H-M   'P 1'
#
loop_
_entity.id
_entity.type
_entity.pdbx_description
1 polymer ?
#
loop_
_entity_poly.entity_id
_entity_poly.type
_entity_poly.pdbx_seq_one_letter_code
_entity_poly.pdbx_strand_id
1 'polypeptide(L)'
;MFNLGYLLEKRGDEAEAESWYRRAADAGNAAAMTNLGILLKERGDEAAAEVWWRRAAAAGSAAAMFNLGYLLEERGDEAQAESWWRRAAKAGSTFAKSRLGLRLRERQGRAGEKDG
;
A
#
# COMPACT_ATOMS: atom_id res chain seq x y z
N MET A 1 34.38 -2.71 -7.11
CA MET A 1 33.63 -1.99 -8.17
C MET A 1 32.27 -2.61 -8.51
N PHE A 2 31.81 -3.69 -7.86
CA PHE A 2 30.53 -4.34 -8.19
C PHE A 2 29.26 -3.54 -7.80
N ASN A 3 29.33 -2.66 -6.80
CA ASN A 3 28.13 -1.97 -6.31
C ASN A 3 27.62 -0.86 -7.25
N LEU A 4 28.48 -0.19 -8.01
CA LEU A 4 28.04 0.95 -8.85
C LEU A 4 27.33 0.50 -10.12
N GLY A 5 27.80 -0.57 -10.77
CA GLY A 5 27.15 -1.13 -11.97
C GLY A 5 25.75 -1.67 -11.66
N TYR A 6 25.62 -2.45 -10.59
CA TYR A 6 24.32 -2.97 -10.13
C TYR A 6 23.34 -1.86 -9.75
N LEU A 7 23.80 -0.78 -9.11
CA LEU A 7 22.94 0.35 -8.76
C LEU A 7 22.50 1.14 -10.00
N LEU A 8 23.37 1.33 -10.99
CA LEU A 8 23.02 2.01 -12.24
C LEU A 8 22.05 1.18 -13.09
N GLU A 9 22.26 -0.14 -13.17
CA GLU A 9 21.37 -1.08 -13.86
C GLU A 9 19.99 -1.12 -13.19
N LYS A 10 19.94 -1.33 -11.87
CA LYS A 10 18.68 -1.29 -11.10
C LYS A 10 17.95 0.03 -11.27
N ARG A 11 18.67 1.15 -11.27
CA ARG A 11 18.08 2.48 -11.48
C ARG A 11 17.55 2.66 -12.90
N GLY A 12 18.22 2.08 -13.90
CA GLY A 12 17.75 2.03 -15.28
C GLY A 12 16.45 1.25 -15.41
N ASP A 13 16.42 0.03 -14.86
CA ASP A 13 15.25 -0.85 -14.86
C ASP A 13 14.07 -0.21 -14.11
N GLU A 14 14.32 0.43 -12.96
CA GLU A 14 13.30 1.13 -12.20
C GLU A 14 12.68 2.31 -12.98
N ALA A 15 13.49 3.07 -13.72
CA ALA A 15 13.01 4.20 -14.51
C ALA A 15 12.17 3.72 -15.71
N GLU A 16 12.57 2.62 -16.34
CA GLU A 16 11.81 2.02 -17.43
C GLU A 16 10.49 1.40 -16.94
N ALA A 17 10.53 0.68 -15.81
CA ALA A 17 9.35 0.14 -15.15
C ALA A 17 8.37 1.25 -14.72
N GLU A 18 8.87 2.35 -14.16
CA GLU A 18 8.03 3.50 -13.80
C GLU A 18 7.32 4.08 -15.02
N SER A 19 8.05 4.28 -16.13
CA SER A 19 7.47 4.79 -17.37
C SER A 19 6.35 3.88 -17.88
N TRP A 20 6.57 2.57 -17.85
CA TRP A 20 5.58 1.58 -18.24
C TRP A 20 4.36 1.59 -17.31
N TYR A 21 4.57 1.61 -15.99
CA TYR A 21 3.49 1.68 -15.01
C TYR A 21 2.70 2.98 -15.12
N ARG A 22 3.35 4.12 -15.36
CA ARG A 22 2.68 5.41 -15.55
C ARG A 22 1.78 5.37 -16.77
N ARG A 23 2.27 4.87 -17.91
CA ARG A 23 1.45 4.72 -19.12
C ARG A 23 0.25 3.80 -18.93
N ALA A 24 0.45 2.64 -18.27
CA ALA A 24 -0.64 1.71 -18.00
C ALA A 24 -1.63 2.25 -16.95
N ALA A 25 -1.13 2.99 -15.94
CA ALA A 25 -1.95 3.66 -14.94
C ALA A 25 -2.79 4.79 -15.57
N ASP A 26 -2.22 5.57 -16.46
CA ASP A 26 -2.94 6.60 -17.23
C ASP A 26 -4.03 5.98 -18.13
N ALA A 27 -3.81 4.75 -18.61
CA ALA A 27 -4.81 3.97 -19.34
C ALA A 27 -5.87 3.31 -18.43
N GLY A 28 -5.85 3.56 -17.12
CA GLY A 28 -6.86 3.05 -16.18
C GLY A 28 -6.53 1.70 -15.55
N ASN A 29 -5.33 1.14 -15.77
CA ASN A 29 -4.97 -0.16 -15.20
C ASN A 29 -4.72 -0.05 -13.68
N ALA A 30 -5.62 -0.62 -12.88
CA ALA A 30 -5.55 -0.56 -11.41
C ALA A 30 -4.32 -1.27 -10.82
N ALA A 31 -3.82 -2.33 -11.46
CA ALA A 31 -2.59 -3.01 -11.01
C ALA A 31 -1.36 -2.13 -11.27
N ALA A 32 -1.30 -1.47 -12.43
CA ALA A 32 -0.23 -0.52 -12.75
C ALA A 32 -0.23 0.68 -11.81
N MET A 33 -1.40 1.25 -11.51
CA MET A 33 -1.54 2.30 -10.48
C MET A 33 -1.05 1.82 -9.11
N THR A 34 -1.34 0.57 -8.75
CA THR A 34 -0.88 -0.01 -7.48
C THR A 34 0.64 -0.12 -7.43
N ASN A 35 1.26 -0.65 -8.48
CA ASN A 35 2.71 -0.80 -8.58
C ASN A 35 3.44 0.53 -8.66
N LEU A 36 2.89 1.50 -9.39
CA LEU A 36 3.43 2.86 -9.44
C LEU A 36 3.46 3.50 -8.05
N GLY A 37 2.40 3.33 -7.26
CA GLY A 37 2.38 3.83 -5.89
C GLY A 37 3.42 3.15 -4.99
N ILE A 38 3.68 1.85 -5.16
CA ILE A 38 4.74 1.14 -4.41
C ILE A 38 6.11 1.75 -4.75
N LEU A 39 6.41 1.89 -6.04
CA LEU A 39 7.68 2.45 -6.51
C LEU A 39 7.89 3.89 -6.01
N LEU A 40 6.83 4.70 -5.98
CA LEU A 40 6.90 6.06 -5.45
C LEU A 40 7.14 6.08 -3.92
N LYS A 41 6.50 5.20 -3.15
CA LYS A 41 6.74 5.08 -1.71
C LYS A 41 8.17 4.63 -1.41
N GLU A 42 8.70 3.67 -2.17
CA GLU A 42 10.08 3.20 -2.02
C GLU A 42 11.12 4.30 -2.27
N ARG A 43 10.77 5.31 -3.07
CA ARG A 43 11.58 6.52 -3.31
C ARG A 43 11.34 7.64 -2.30
N GLY A 44 10.46 7.44 -1.33
CA GLY A 44 10.09 8.44 -0.32
C GLY A 44 9.02 9.43 -0.77
N ASP A 45 8.44 9.29 -1.96
CA ASP A 45 7.33 10.12 -2.41
C ASP A 45 5.99 9.49 -2.02
N GLU A 46 5.72 9.51 -0.72
CA GLU A 46 4.48 8.97 -0.17
C GLU A 46 3.22 9.73 -0.65
N ALA A 47 3.35 11.03 -0.93
CA ALA A 47 2.22 11.84 -1.37
C ALA A 47 1.77 11.42 -2.77
N ALA A 48 2.72 11.23 -3.70
CA ALA A 48 2.40 10.69 -5.02
C ALA A 48 1.91 9.24 -4.94
N ALA A 49 2.50 8.41 -4.07
CA ALA A 49 2.04 7.04 -3.83
C ALA A 49 0.57 7.00 -3.41
N GLU A 50 0.19 7.85 -2.46
CA GLU A 50 -1.18 7.95 -1.96
C GLU A 50 -2.17 8.30 -3.08
N VAL A 51 -1.83 9.26 -3.94
CA VAL A 51 -2.69 9.66 -5.08
C VAL A 51 -2.96 8.47 -6.00
N TRP A 52 -1.92 7.71 -6.36
CA TRP A 52 -2.08 6.55 -7.24
C TRP A 52 -2.84 5.40 -6.57
N TRP A 53 -2.59 5.12 -5.30
CA TRP A 53 -3.34 4.11 -4.58
C TRP A 53 -4.81 4.50 -4.37
N ARG A 54 -5.13 5.78 -4.16
CA ARG A 54 -6.53 6.24 -4.11
C ARG A 54 -7.25 6.03 -5.44
N ARG A 55 -6.58 6.30 -6.57
CA ARG A 55 -7.11 6.02 -7.91
C ARG A 55 -7.31 4.51 -8.14
N ALA A 56 -6.33 3.69 -7.80
CA ALA A 56 -6.42 2.23 -7.90
C ALA A 56 -7.53 1.66 -7.02
N ALA A 57 -7.69 2.19 -5.80
CA ALA A 57 -8.76 1.81 -4.88
C ALA A 57 -10.14 2.20 -5.43
N ALA A 58 -10.28 3.36 -6.07
CA ALA A 58 -11.51 3.75 -6.76
C ALA A 58 -11.83 2.80 -7.93
N ALA A 59 -10.81 2.25 -8.59
CA ALA A 59 -10.94 1.20 -9.60
C ALA A 59 -11.12 -0.23 -9.02
N GLY A 60 -11.25 -0.37 -7.69
CA GLY A 60 -11.52 -1.66 -7.03
C GLY A 60 -10.29 -2.47 -6.62
N SER A 61 -9.07 -1.93 -6.73
CA SER A 61 -7.85 -2.63 -6.30
C SER A 61 -7.83 -2.81 -4.79
N ALA A 62 -8.04 -4.05 -4.33
CA ALA A 62 -7.95 -4.41 -2.92
C ALA A 62 -6.51 -4.29 -2.38
N ALA A 63 -5.50 -4.46 -3.24
CA ALA A 63 -4.10 -4.26 -2.90
C ALA A 63 -3.78 -2.78 -2.63
N ALA A 64 -4.30 -1.87 -3.46
CA ALA A 64 -4.14 -0.44 -3.23
C ALA A 64 -4.84 0.04 -1.95
N MET A 65 -6.06 -0.46 -1.68
CA MET A 65 -6.75 -0.21 -0.41
C MET A 65 -5.93 -0.70 0.79
N PHE A 66 -5.27 -1.85 0.68
CA PHE A 66 -4.40 -2.36 1.73
C PHE A 66 -3.17 -1.45 1.97
N ASN A 67 -2.51 -1.02 0.90
CA ASN A 67 -1.35 -0.14 0.96
C ASN A 67 -1.70 1.25 1.52
N LEU A 68 -2.88 1.80 1.18
CA LEU A 68 -3.38 3.03 1.80
C LEU A 68 -3.56 2.88 3.31
N GLY A 69 -4.11 1.74 3.75
CA GLY A 69 -4.29 1.48 5.17
C GLY A 69 -2.95 1.45 5.91
N TYR A 70 -1.93 0.82 5.32
CA TYR A 70 -0.59 0.78 5.90
C TYR A 70 0.07 2.18 5.94
N LEU A 71 -0.03 2.96 4.86
CA LEU A 71 0.49 4.32 4.82
C LEU A 71 -0.14 5.22 5.89
N LEU A 72 -1.45 5.08 6.12
CA LEU A 72 -2.17 5.86 7.13
C LEU A 72 -1.82 5.41 8.55
N GLU A 73 -1.61 4.10 8.76
CA GLU A 73 -1.11 3.58 10.04
C GLU A 73 0.28 4.13 10.36
N GLU A 74 1.20 4.16 9.40
CA GLU A 74 2.54 4.74 9.58
C GLU A 74 2.48 6.23 9.98
N ARG A 75 1.42 6.94 9.57
CA ARG A 75 1.14 8.34 9.94
C ARG A 75 0.38 8.50 11.26
N GLY A 76 0.05 7.41 11.93
CA GLY A 76 -0.73 7.40 13.17
C GLY A 76 -2.24 7.57 12.98
N ASP A 77 -2.76 7.59 11.75
CA ASP A 77 -4.20 7.62 11.47
C ASP A 77 -4.78 6.21 11.44
N GLU A 78 -4.82 5.64 12.64
CA GLU A 78 -5.31 4.31 12.92
C GLU A 78 -6.77 4.08 12.52
N ALA A 79 -7.60 5.12 12.50
CA ALA A 79 -9.02 5.04 12.18
C ALA A 79 -9.24 4.99 10.66
N GLN A 80 -8.57 5.86 9.90
CA GLN A 80 -8.64 5.79 8.45
C GLN A 80 -7.97 4.51 7.91
N ALA A 81 -6.88 4.07 8.53
CA ALA A 81 -6.24 2.79 8.19
C ALA A 81 -7.23 1.62 8.25
N GLU A 82 -8.01 1.55 9.34
CA GLU A 82 -9.03 0.50 9.50
C GLU A 82 -10.10 0.54 8.43
N SER A 83 -10.58 1.75 8.10
CA SER A 83 -11.60 1.95 7.08
C SER A 83 -11.15 1.40 5.73
N TRP A 84 -9.89 1.66 5.36
CA TRP A 84 -9.31 1.15 4.13
C TRP A 84 -9.10 -0.36 4.15
N TRP A 85 -8.62 -0.95 5.23
CA TRP A 85 -8.50 -2.41 5.35
C TRP A 85 -9.86 -3.11 5.35
N ARG A 86 -10.90 -2.52 5.95
CA ARG A 86 -12.27 -3.05 5.87
C ARG A 86 -12.78 -3.05 4.42
N ARG A 87 -12.52 -1.98 3.67
CA ARG A 87 -12.81 -1.93 2.23
C ARG A 87 -12.03 -2.99 1.45
N ALA A 88 -10.73 -3.14 1.71
CA ALA A 88 -9.90 -4.17 1.08
C ALA A 88 -10.41 -5.58 1.37
N ALA A 89 -10.81 -5.86 2.62
CA ALA A 89 -11.37 -7.15 3.03
C ALA A 89 -12.71 -7.43 2.35
N LYS A 90 -13.57 -6.41 2.19
CA LYS A 90 -14.82 -6.50 1.44
C LYS A 90 -14.58 -6.75 -0.05
N ALA A 91 -13.53 -6.18 -0.61
CA ALA A 91 -13.07 -6.41 -1.98
C ALA A 91 -12.34 -7.76 -2.18
N GLY A 92 -12.24 -8.59 -1.12
CA GLY A 92 -11.70 -9.95 -1.21
C GLY A 92 -10.24 -10.11 -0.77
N SER A 93 -9.57 -9.06 -0.31
CA SER A 93 -8.17 -9.17 0.17
C SER A 93 -8.09 -10.02 1.44
N THR A 94 -7.37 -11.14 1.37
CA THR A 94 -7.05 -12.01 2.52
C THR A 94 -6.05 -11.34 3.47
N PHE A 95 -5.09 -10.58 2.95
CA PHE A 95 -4.13 -9.80 3.75
C PHE A 95 -4.85 -8.80 4.68
N ALA A 96 -5.86 -8.10 4.16
CA ALA A 96 -6.63 -7.16 4.94
C ALA A 96 -7.46 -7.85 6.04
N LYS A 97 -8.03 -9.02 5.75
CA LYS A 97 -8.74 -9.83 6.76
C LYS A 97 -7.80 -10.26 7.89
N SER A 98 -6.59 -10.71 7.56
CA SER A 98 -5.58 -11.09 8.55
C SER A 98 -5.14 -9.91 9.42
N ARG A 99 -4.89 -8.73 8.83
CA ARG A 99 -4.50 -7.53 9.58
C ARG A 99 -5.59 -7.06 10.55
N LEU A 100 -6.86 -7.04 10.10
CA LEU A 100 -7.99 -6.72 10.97
C LEU A 100 -8.15 -7.76 12.10
N GLY A 101 -7.92 -9.04 11.81
CA GLY A 101 -7.94 -10.11 12.81
C GLY A 101 -6.87 -9.95 13.89
N LEU A 102 -5.65 -9.55 13.51
CA LEU A 102 -4.57 -9.27 14.46
C LEU A 102 -4.91 -8.11 15.39
N ARG A 103 -5.41 -6.99 14.84
CA ARG A 103 -5.78 -5.81 15.64
C ARG A 103 -6.88 -6.10 16.65
N LEU A 104 -7.87 -6.92 16.28
CA LEU A 104 -8.94 -7.35 17.19
C LEU A 104 -8.38 -8.14 18.38
N ARG A 105 -7.38 -8.99 18.14
CA ARG A 105 -6.69 -9.74 19.22
C ARG A 105 -5.87 -8.82 20.13
N GLU A 106 -5.16 -7.85 19.57
CA GLU A 106 -4.41 -6.85 20.35
C GLU A 106 -5.32 -6.02 21.27
N ARG A 107 -6.51 -5.64 20.78
CA ARG A 107 -7.51 -4.93 21.59
C ARG A 107 -8.09 -5.80 22.71
N GLN A 108 -8.30 -7.09 22.46
CA GLN A 108 -8.79 -8.03 23.48
C GLN A 108 -7.74 -8.30 24.56
N GLY A 109 -6.45 -8.40 24.19
CA GLY A 109 -5.36 -8.56 25.15
C GLY A 109 -5.22 -7.35 26.08
N ARG A 110 -5.29 -6.12 25.55
CA ARG A 110 -5.23 -4.89 26.35
C ARG A 110 -6.45 -4.67 27.25
N ALA A 111 -7.60 -5.25 26.92
CA ALA A 111 -8.80 -5.18 27.76
C ALA A 111 -8.69 -6.15 28.95
N GLY A 112 -8.18 -7.36 28.73
CA GLY A 112 -7.99 -8.35 29.81
C GLY A 112 -6.92 -7.97 30.84
N GLU A 113 -5.97 -7.10 30.47
CA GLU A 113 -4.89 -6.66 31.37
C GLU A 113 -5.28 -5.45 32.26
N LYS A 114 -6.42 -4.79 31.98
CA LYS A 114 -6.92 -3.66 32.78
C LYS A 114 -7.89 -4.08 33.89
N ASP A 115 -8.32 -5.34 33.90
CA ASP A 115 -9.29 -5.89 34.85
C ASP A 115 -8.64 -6.90 35.84
N GLY A 116 -7.31 -6.87 36.00
CA GLY A 116 -6.52 -7.78 36.85
C GLY A 116 -5.85 -7.11 38.05
#